data_AF-A0ABD5TIG8-F1
#
_entry.id   AF-A0ABD5TIG8-F1
#
_cell.length_a   1.000
_cell.length_b   1.000
_cell.length_c   1.000
_cell.angle_alpha   90.00
_cell.angle_beta   90.00
_cell.angle_gamma   90.00
#
_symmetry.space_group_name_H-M   'P 1'
#
loop_
_entity.id
_entity.type
_entity.pdbx_description
1 polymer ?
#
loop_
_entity_poly.entity_id
_entity_poly.type
_entity_poly.pdbx_seq_one_letter_code
_entity_poly.pdbx_strand_id
1 'polypeptide(L)'
;MTDSTQNQRGTDVTAVCHVRAPLLLEPIDRQIETLRSCEAEGTIDDLLLRSWPKEVTISASSPYQEVLESVDRFDDWAERRGVAVRPPFRERTTTSQVTGETKDLLVTPMICLEVYVDDELLGVFPHTDPAAEETHTVEEAIATLRTGELPTPLSKVRSVEPDRSTTCPDCGGELIDGQGLYACSDCGWLGTKTPDGRYVAQRADAFEEDAEHTIVR
;
A
#
# COMPACT_ATOMS: atom_id res chain seq x y z
N MET A 1 39.56 16.36 6.07
CA MET A 1 38.50 16.54 7.08
C MET A 1 37.20 16.62 6.29
N THR A 2 36.66 15.44 5.96
CA THR A 2 35.42 15.31 5.19
C THR A 2 34.28 15.45 6.18
N ASP A 3 33.61 16.60 6.15
CA ASP A 3 32.41 16.81 6.95
C ASP A 3 31.25 16.16 6.22
N SER A 4 30.93 14.94 6.66
CA SER A 4 29.75 14.19 6.26
C SER A 4 28.53 14.87 6.87
N THR A 5 27.99 15.87 6.19
CA THR A 5 26.62 16.33 6.46
C THR A 5 25.67 15.22 6.00
N GLN A 6 25.44 14.24 6.87
CA GLN A 6 24.23 13.42 6.82
C GLN A 6 23.06 14.38 7.03
N ASN A 7 22.59 14.94 5.92
CA ASN A 7 21.37 15.69 5.86
C ASN A 7 20.26 14.72 6.28
N GLN A 8 19.64 14.97 7.44
CA GLN A 8 18.33 14.43 7.75
C GLN A 8 17.37 14.98 6.70
N ARG A 9 17.33 14.35 5.52
CA ARG A 9 16.26 14.62 4.56
C ARG A 9 14.99 14.15 5.24
N GLY A 10 14.02 15.04 5.34
CA GLY A 10 12.65 14.63 5.61
C GLY A 10 12.23 13.58 4.58
N THR A 11 11.15 12.89 4.89
CA THR A 11 10.56 11.87 4.02
C THR A 11 10.28 12.45 2.63
N ASP A 12 10.72 11.76 1.57
CA ASP A 12 10.64 12.23 0.18
C ASP A 12 9.26 11.94 -0.41
N VAL A 13 8.52 12.99 -0.80
CA VAL A 13 7.14 12.89 -1.28
C VAL A 13 7.08 13.05 -2.79
N THR A 14 6.79 11.95 -3.50
CA THR A 14 6.60 11.97 -4.96
C THR A 14 5.13 11.83 -5.33
N ALA A 15 4.63 12.72 -6.19
CA ALA A 15 3.27 12.65 -6.73
C ALA A 15 3.28 12.20 -8.20
N VAL A 16 2.50 11.17 -8.55
CA VAL A 16 2.29 10.75 -9.94
C VAL A 16 0.85 11.01 -10.34
N CYS A 17 0.64 11.91 -11.30
CA CYS A 17 -0.69 12.31 -11.75
C CYS A 17 -0.96 11.82 -13.17
N HIS A 18 -1.94 10.90 -13.29
CA HIS A 18 -2.44 10.38 -14.56
C HIS A 18 -3.65 11.16 -15.03
N VAL A 19 -3.65 11.58 -16.30
CA VAL A 19 -4.75 12.32 -16.91
C VAL A 19 -5.13 11.75 -18.27
N ARG A 20 -6.42 11.77 -18.60
CA ARG A 20 -6.86 11.36 -19.95
C ARG A 20 -6.47 12.40 -21.01
N ALA A 21 -5.79 11.98 -22.07
CA ALA A 21 -5.38 12.86 -23.16
C ALA A 21 -6.44 12.99 -24.28
N PRO A 22 -6.61 14.18 -24.88
CA PRO A 22 -6.69 15.49 -24.25
C PRO A 22 -8.16 15.96 -24.19
N LEU A 23 -8.68 16.15 -22.98
CA LEU A 23 -9.79 17.06 -22.76
C LEU A 23 -9.27 18.15 -21.81
N LEU A 24 -9.07 19.35 -22.35
CA LEU A 24 -8.87 20.57 -21.55
C LEU A 24 -10.17 20.80 -20.77
N LEU A 25 -10.22 20.29 -19.56
CA LEU A 25 -11.29 20.57 -18.61
C LEU A 25 -10.67 21.47 -17.55
N GLU A 26 -11.20 22.69 -17.42
CA GLU A 26 -10.69 23.70 -16.47
C GLU A 26 -10.43 23.15 -15.04
N PRO A 27 -11.25 22.24 -14.47
CA PRO A 27 -10.95 21.65 -13.17
C PRO A 27 -9.65 20.83 -13.15
N ILE A 28 -9.35 20.10 -14.22
CA ILE A 28 -8.14 19.25 -14.32
C ILE A 28 -6.90 20.14 -14.47
N ASP A 29 -6.98 21.19 -15.30
CA ASP A 29 -5.88 22.12 -15.49
C ASP A 29 -5.51 22.80 -14.16
N ARG A 30 -6.51 23.26 -13.40
CA ARG A 30 -6.30 23.84 -12.07
C ARG A 30 -5.67 22.85 -11.08
N GLN A 31 -6.08 21.58 -11.10
CA GLN A 31 -5.49 20.56 -10.24
C GLN A 31 -4.02 20.31 -10.58
N ILE A 32 -3.67 20.25 -11.87
CA ILE A 32 -2.29 20.10 -12.33
C ILE A 32 -1.44 21.32 -11.94
N GLU A 33 -1.95 22.53 -12.16
CA GLU A 33 -1.27 23.77 -11.76
C GLU A 33 -1.02 23.80 -10.25
N THR A 34 -1.99 23.35 -9.47
CA THR A 34 -1.86 23.28 -8.01
C THR A 34 -0.78 22.29 -7.58
N LEU A 35 -0.72 21.10 -8.20
CA LEU A 35 0.35 20.13 -7.94
C LEU A 35 1.73 20.69 -8.30
N ARG A 36 1.85 21.42 -9.41
CA ARG A 36 3.11 22.10 -9.78
C ARG A 36 3.51 23.17 -8.77
N SER A 37 2.54 23.88 -8.20
CA SER A 37 2.80 24.81 -7.10
C SER A 37 3.31 24.08 -5.87
N CYS A 38 2.74 22.91 -5.51
CA CYS A 38 3.25 22.11 -4.41
C CYS A 38 4.73 21.73 -4.60
N GLU A 39 5.12 21.31 -5.80
CA GLU A 39 6.52 20.98 -6.14
C GLU A 39 7.42 22.21 -6.04
N ALA A 40 6.99 23.35 -6.60
CA ALA A 40 7.74 24.59 -6.56
C ALA A 40 7.91 25.15 -5.12
N GLU A 41 6.94 24.89 -4.25
CA GLU A 41 6.94 25.30 -2.84
C GLU A 41 7.63 24.27 -1.92
N GLY A 42 7.98 23.10 -2.43
CA GLY A 42 8.63 22.02 -1.68
C GLY A 42 7.72 21.28 -0.71
N THR A 43 6.39 21.31 -0.92
CA THR A 43 5.44 20.48 -0.17
C THR A 43 5.27 19.09 -0.78
N ILE A 44 5.68 18.92 -2.04
CA ILE A 44 6.07 17.64 -2.64
C ILE A 44 7.47 17.83 -3.23
N ASP A 45 8.24 16.76 -3.29
CA ASP A 45 9.62 16.78 -3.78
C ASP A 45 9.70 16.55 -5.30
N ASP A 46 8.81 15.72 -5.87
CA ASP A 46 8.75 15.44 -7.32
C ASP A 46 7.32 15.27 -7.83
N LEU A 47 7.04 15.78 -9.03
CA LEU A 47 5.77 15.63 -9.75
C LEU A 47 5.95 14.98 -11.12
N LEU A 48 5.36 13.79 -11.30
CA LEU A 48 5.32 13.10 -12.58
C LEU A 48 3.93 13.17 -13.22
N LEU A 49 3.83 13.86 -14.36
CA LEU A 49 2.61 13.87 -15.16
C LEU A 49 2.63 12.75 -16.22
N ARG A 50 1.54 11.99 -16.31
CA ARG A 50 1.36 10.89 -17.25
C ARG A 50 0.00 10.98 -17.93
N SER A 51 -0.07 10.51 -19.17
CA SER A 51 -1.35 10.36 -19.86
C SER A 51 -1.76 8.90 -19.93
N TRP A 52 -3.07 8.66 -19.89
CA TRP A 52 -3.65 7.34 -20.08
C TRP A 52 -4.89 7.39 -20.99
N PRO A 53 -5.20 6.29 -21.71
CA PRO A 53 -6.40 6.22 -22.53
C PRO A 53 -7.67 6.16 -21.67
N LYS A 54 -8.80 6.51 -22.29
CA LYS A 54 -10.12 6.42 -21.64
C LYS A 54 -10.48 4.99 -21.27
N GLU A 55 -10.23 4.06 -22.20
CA GLU A 55 -10.62 2.66 -22.11
C GLU A 55 -9.43 1.81 -22.57
N VAL A 56 -9.10 0.77 -21.82
CA VAL A 56 -8.03 -0.19 -22.10
C VAL A 56 -8.65 -1.58 -22.20
N THR A 57 -8.31 -2.36 -23.22
CA THR A 57 -8.72 -3.77 -23.26
C THR A 57 -7.95 -4.58 -22.22
N ILE A 58 -8.65 -5.35 -21.40
CA ILE A 58 -8.06 -6.23 -20.41
C ILE A 58 -7.63 -7.52 -21.12
N SER A 59 -6.41 -7.53 -21.62
CA SER A 59 -5.80 -8.71 -22.24
C SER A 59 -4.28 -8.62 -22.20
N ALA A 60 -3.60 -9.77 -22.22
CA ALA A 60 -2.14 -9.86 -22.27
C ALA A 60 -1.53 -9.27 -23.56
N SER A 61 -2.34 -9.04 -24.59
CA SER A 61 -1.92 -8.43 -25.86
C SER A 61 -2.32 -6.95 -25.96
N SER A 62 -2.82 -6.34 -24.88
CA SER A 62 -3.19 -4.93 -24.88
C SER A 62 -1.94 -4.08 -25.06
N PRO A 63 -1.96 -3.04 -25.92
CA PRO A 63 -0.83 -2.12 -26.10
C PRO A 63 -0.61 -1.18 -24.91
N TYR A 64 -1.49 -1.21 -23.90
CA TYR A 64 -1.43 -0.39 -22.70
C TYR A 64 -1.22 -1.26 -21.45
N GLN A 65 -0.26 -2.20 -21.51
CA GLN A 65 0.06 -3.08 -20.38
C GLN A 65 0.43 -2.28 -19.13
N GLU A 66 1.14 -1.16 -19.30
CA GLU A 66 1.57 -0.28 -18.22
C GLU A 66 0.40 0.30 -17.40
N VAL A 67 -0.75 0.51 -18.04
CA VAL A 67 -1.96 0.98 -17.36
C VAL A 67 -2.60 -0.16 -16.56
N LEU A 68 -2.60 -1.38 -17.11
CA LEU A 68 -3.12 -2.56 -16.40
C LEU A 68 -2.24 -2.89 -15.18
N GLU A 69 -0.92 -2.90 -15.35
CA GLU A 69 0.05 -3.09 -14.26
C GLU A 69 -0.09 -2.01 -13.16
N SER A 70 -0.35 -0.76 -13.55
CA SER A 70 -0.62 0.31 -12.59
C SER A 70 -1.89 0.05 -11.79
N VAL A 71 -2.98 -0.38 -12.45
CA VAL A 71 -4.25 -0.68 -11.78
C VAL A 71 -4.14 -1.91 -10.88
N ASP A 72 -3.43 -2.95 -11.30
CA ASP A 72 -3.15 -4.13 -10.44
C ASP A 72 -2.43 -3.71 -9.15
N ARG A 73 -1.41 -2.84 -9.28
CA ARG A 73 -0.72 -2.26 -8.11
C ARG A 73 -1.65 -1.41 -7.23
N PHE A 74 -2.62 -0.71 -7.82
CA PHE A 74 -3.60 0.07 -7.06
C PHE A 74 -4.60 -0.84 -6.33
N ASP A 75 -5.00 -1.94 -6.94
CA ASP A 75 -5.86 -2.94 -6.30
C ASP A 75 -5.14 -3.60 -5.11
N ASP A 76 -3.87 -3.99 -5.27
CA ASP A 76 -3.04 -4.51 -4.17
C ASP A 76 -2.88 -3.49 -3.03
N TRP A 77 -2.73 -2.21 -3.37
CA TRP A 77 -2.69 -1.12 -2.39
C TRP A 77 -4.01 -0.96 -1.65
N ALA A 78 -5.12 -1.03 -2.38
CA ALA A 78 -6.46 -0.82 -1.86
C ALA A 78 -6.89 -1.96 -0.94
N GLU A 79 -6.63 -3.21 -1.34
CA GLU A 79 -6.93 -4.41 -0.54
C GLU A 79 -6.23 -4.37 0.81
N ARG A 80 -4.93 -4.07 0.83
CA ARG A 80 -4.15 -3.95 2.08
C ARG A 80 -4.68 -2.89 3.04
N ARG A 81 -5.43 -1.90 2.53
CA ARG A 81 -5.98 -0.78 3.30
C ARG A 81 -7.48 -0.90 3.55
N GLY A 82 -8.13 -1.95 3.04
CA GLY A 82 -9.58 -2.12 3.16
C GLY A 82 -10.39 -1.07 2.39
N VAL A 83 -9.80 -0.44 1.39
CA VAL A 83 -10.46 0.53 0.50
C VAL A 83 -10.60 -0.06 -0.91
N ALA A 84 -11.23 0.66 -1.83
CA ALA A 84 -11.38 0.25 -3.22
C ALA A 84 -11.08 1.40 -4.19
N VAL A 85 -10.31 1.16 -5.24
CA VAL A 85 -10.17 2.13 -6.35
C VAL A 85 -11.34 2.06 -7.34
N ARG A 86 -12.25 1.11 -7.15
CA ARG A 86 -13.57 1.06 -7.81
C ARG A 86 -14.61 1.67 -6.88
N PRO A 87 -15.60 2.45 -7.37
CA PRO A 87 -16.02 2.67 -8.76
C PRO A 87 -15.30 3.75 -9.62
N PRO A 88 -14.28 4.50 -9.16
CA PRO A 88 -13.57 5.42 -10.05
C PRO A 88 -12.93 4.75 -11.27
N PHE A 89 -12.31 3.59 -11.07
CA PHE A 89 -12.03 2.64 -12.13
C PHE A 89 -13.24 1.75 -12.34
N ARG A 90 -13.55 1.40 -13.60
CA ARG A 90 -14.70 0.54 -13.92
C ARG A 90 -14.31 -0.52 -14.92
N GLU A 91 -14.88 -1.69 -14.78
CA GLU A 91 -14.80 -2.74 -15.80
C GLU A 91 -16.09 -2.76 -16.62
N ARG A 92 -15.95 -2.93 -17.93
CA ARG A 92 -17.06 -3.03 -18.87
C ARG A 92 -16.80 -4.14 -19.88
N THR A 93 -17.75 -5.04 -20.01
CA THR A 93 -17.75 -6.01 -21.11
C THR A 93 -18.49 -5.43 -22.31
N THR A 94 -17.91 -5.54 -23.50
CA THR A 94 -18.54 -5.14 -24.77
C THR A 94 -18.47 -6.27 -25.79
N THR A 95 -19.51 -6.41 -26.61
CA THR A 95 -19.56 -7.42 -27.68
C THR A 95 -19.72 -6.72 -29.03
N SER A 96 -18.80 -7.00 -29.95
CA SER A 96 -18.87 -6.53 -31.33
C SER A 96 -20.06 -7.17 -32.04
N GLN A 97 -20.99 -6.35 -32.54
CA GLN A 97 -22.12 -6.87 -33.33
C GLN A 97 -21.70 -7.39 -34.71
N VAL A 98 -20.52 -6.99 -35.21
CA VAL A 98 -20.01 -7.37 -36.52
C VAL A 98 -19.26 -8.71 -36.45
N THR A 99 -18.39 -8.87 -35.44
CA THR A 99 -17.53 -10.06 -35.31
C THR A 99 -18.04 -11.06 -34.27
N GLY A 100 -18.99 -10.67 -33.41
CA GLY A 100 -19.44 -11.47 -32.27
C GLY A 100 -18.44 -11.54 -31.11
N GLU A 101 -17.26 -10.93 -31.25
CA GLU A 101 -16.22 -10.99 -30.22
C GLU A 101 -16.59 -10.15 -29.00
N THR A 102 -16.44 -10.75 -27.82
CA THR A 102 -16.59 -10.10 -26.53
C THR A 102 -15.23 -9.70 -25.97
N LYS A 103 -15.12 -8.49 -25.41
CA LYS A 103 -13.91 -7.94 -24.80
C LYS A 103 -14.25 -7.26 -23.48
N ASP A 104 -13.39 -7.47 -22.49
CA ASP A 104 -13.43 -6.74 -21.23
C ASP A 104 -12.56 -5.49 -21.32
N LEU A 105 -13.07 -4.39 -20.78
CA LEU A 105 -12.48 -3.07 -20.85
C LEU A 105 -12.33 -2.50 -19.44
N LEU A 106 -11.13 -2.04 -19.13
CA LEU A 106 -10.88 -1.13 -18.02
C LEU A 106 -11.20 0.29 -18.48
N VAL A 107 -12.05 0.99 -17.74
CA VAL A 107 -12.37 2.41 -17.91
C VAL A 107 -11.66 3.17 -16.80
N THR A 108 -10.69 4.00 -17.17
CA THR A 108 -9.91 4.83 -16.24
C THR A 108 -10.73 5.99 -15.66
N PRO A 109 -10.35 6.64 -14.56
CA PRO A 109 -10.91 7.94 -14.21
C PRO A 109 -10.34 9.05 -15.11
N MET A 110 -10.93 10.26 -15.06
CA MET A 110 -10.41 11.42 -15.79
C MET A 110 -9.03 11.85 -15.29
N ILE A 111 -8.86 11.79 -13.97
CA ILE A 111 -7.63 12.07 -13.24
C ILE A 111 -7.43 11.01 -12.15
N CYS A 112 -6.19 10.60 -11.93
CA CYS A 112 -5.78 9.75 -10.82
C CYS A 112 -4.46 10.24 -10.27
N LEU A 113 -4.34 10.29 -8.95
CA LEU A 113 -3.15 10.73 -8.24
C LEU A 113 -2.63 9.58 -7.38
N GLU A 114 -1.39 9.21 -7.62
CA GLU A 114 -0.60 8.38 -6.72
C GLU A 114 0.28 9.28 -5.86
N VAL A 115 0.40 8.94 -4.58
CA VAL A 115 1.29 9.62 -3.63
C VAL A 115 2.25 8.58 -3.07
N TYR A 116 3.53 8.83 -3.25
CA TYR A 116 4.64 8.02 -2.75
C TYR A 116 5.37 8.77 -1.65
N VAL A 117 5.89 7.99 -0.71
CA VAL A 117 6.69 8.47 0.41
C VAL A 117 7.87 7.52 0.56
N ASP A 118 9.10 8.02 0.38
CA ASP A 118 10.32 7.20 0.32
C ASP A 118 10.15 5.95 -0.58
N ASP A 119 9.66 6.17 -1.81
CA ASP A 119 9.35 5.13 -2.82
C ASP A 119 8.21 4.14 -2.45
N GLU A 120 7.58 4.27 -1.28
CA GLU A 120 6.42 3.46 -0.91
C GLU A 120 5.12 4.12 -1.40
N LEU A 121 4.28 3.36 -2.13
CA LEU A 121 2.95 3.82 -2.53
C LEU A 121 2.07 4.02 -1.28
N LEU A 122 1.95 5.28 -0.88
CA LEU A 122 1.20 5.68 0.29
C LEU A 122 -0.29 5.75 -0.02
N GLY A 123 -0.68 6.34 -1.15
CA GLY A 123 -2.06 6.61 -1.51
C GLY A 123 -2.37 6.60 -3.00
N VAL A 124 -3.59 6.17 -3.35
CA VAL A 124 -4.17 6.31 -4.68
C VAL A 124 -5.49 7.06 -4.58
N PHE A 125 -5.69 8.08 -5.40
CA PHE A 125 -6.90 8.89 -5.45
C PHE A 125 -7.42 9.01 -6.89
N PRO A 126 -8.73 8.99 -7.11
CA PRO A 126 -9.75 8.75 -6.10
C PRO A 126 -9.82 7.27 -5.65
N HIS A 127 -10.28 7.05 -4.43
CA HIS A 127 -10.68 5.73 -3.93
C HIS A 127 -11.91 5.87 -3.04
N THR A 128 -12.58 4.75 -2.79
CA THR A 128 -13.76 4.66 -1.94
C THR A 128 -13.43 3.85 -0.71
N ASP A 129 -13.83 4.33 0.47
CA ASP A 129 -13.92 3.55 1.70
C ASP A 129 -15.30 2.87 1.73
N PRO A 130 -15.39 1.55 1.54
CA PRO A 130 -16.67 0.84 1.53
C PRO A 130 -17.35 0.82 2.91
N ALA A 131 -16.59 0.93 4.01
CA ALA A 131 -17.13 0.92 5.36
C ALA A 131 -17.74 2.28 5.74
N ALA A 132 -17.15 3.38 5.25
CA ALA A 132 -17.68 4.73 5.44
C ALA A 132 -18.65 5.18 4.33
N GLU A 133 -18.75 4.42 3.24
CA GLU A 133 -19.46 4.80 2.00
C GLU A 133 -18.99 6.15 1.43
N GLU A 134 -17.72 6.50 1.65
CA GLU A 134 -17.13 7.80 1.30
C GLU A 134 -16.12 7.64 0.16
N THR A 135 -16.08 8.62 -0.75
CA THR A 135 -15.06 8.66 -1.81
C THR A 135 -14.08 9.78 -1.51
N HIS A 136 -12.83 9.40 -1.28
CA HIS A 136 -11.72 10.34 -1.19
C HIS A 136 -11.27 10.73 -2.59
N THR A 137 -11.25 12.04 -2.84
CA THR A 137 -11.05 12.62 -4.17
C THR A 137 -9.61 13.09 -4.39
N VAL A 138 -9.24 13.29 -5.66
CA VAL A 138 -7.96 13.91 -6.01
C VAL A 138 -7.88 15.36 -5.49
N GLU A 139 -9.00 16.08 -5.47
CA GLU A 139 -9.05 17.46 -4.97
C GLU A 139 -8.71 17.56 -3.48
N GLU A 140 -9.29 16.68 -2.66
CA GLU A 140 -9.01 16.61 -1.21
C GLU A 140 -7.55 16.21 -0.95
N ALA A 141 -7.01 15.27 -1.74
CA ALA A 141 -5.62 14.87 -1.64
C ALA A 141 -4.68 16.04 -1.96
N ILE A 142 -4.93 16.77 -3.05
CA ILE A 142 -4.16 17.97 -3.42
C ILE A 142 -4.29 19.04 -2.33
N ALA A 143 -5.48 19.27 -1.78
CA ALA A 143 -5.69 20.24 -0.71
C ALA A 143 -4.84 19.92 0.53
N THR A 144 -4.66 18.65 0.85
CA THR A 144 -3.81 18.20 1.98
C THR A 144 -2.33 18.34 1.65
N LEU A 145 -1.89 17.91 0.46
CA LEU A 145 -0.48 18.04 0.05
C LEU A 145 0.00 19.50 0.08
N ARG A 146 -0.87 20.46 -0.28
CA ARG A 146 -0.54 21.89 -0.22
C ARG A 146 -0.19 22.40 1.18
N THR A 147 -0.64 21.74 2.24
CA THR A 147 -0.29 22.13 3.62
C THR A 147 1.00 21.47 4.10
N GLY A 148 1.65 20.64 3.25
CA GLY A 148 2.78 19.79 3.64
C GLY A 148 2.36 18.55 4.44
N GLU A 149 1.05 18.27 4.52
CA GLU A 149 0.52 17.07 5.18
C GLU A 149 0.28 15.95 4.15
N LEU A 150 0.23 14.72 4.66
CA LEU A 150 -0.10 13.55 3.86
C LEU A 150 -1.61 13.27 3.90
N PRO A 151 -2.29 13.08 2.75
CA PRO A 151 -3.73 12.82 2.69
C PRO A 151 -4.19 11.64 3.57
N THR A 152 -5.43 11.64 4.05
CA THR A 152 -6.08 10.46 4.69
C THR A 152 -6.75 9.55 3.65
N PRO A 153 -6.97 8.24 3.92
CA PRO A 153 -6.81 7.47 5.18
C PRO A 153 -5.35 7.12 5.54
N LEU A 154 -4.39 7.76 4.87
CA LEU A 154 -3.01 7.35 4.75
C LEU A 154 -2.11 7.67 5.97
N SER A 155 -2.54 8.48 6.94
CA SER A 155 -1.75 8.76 8.16
C SER A 155 -1.70 7.60 9.16
N LYS A 156 -2.39 6.48 8.90
CA LYS A 156 -2.41 5.28 9.77
C LYS A 156 -1.68 4.07 9.20
N VAL A 157 -0.98 4.18 8.07
CA VAL A 157 0.11 3.24 7.80
C VAL A 157 1.26 3.66 8.68
N ARG A 158 1.25 3.05 9.87
CA ARG A 158 2.25 3.19 10.91
C ARG A 158 3.64 3.16 10.26
N SER A 159 4.59 3.89 10.84
CA SER A 159 5.80 3.25 11.35
C SER A 159 5.44 1.91 11.99
N VAL A 160 5.24 0.87 11.18
CA VAL A 160 5.65 -0.47 11.59
C VAL A 160 7.16 -0.39 11.52
N GLU A 161 7.76 0.31 12.50
CA GLU A 161 9.00 -0.24 13.01
C GLU A 161 8.63 -1.70 13.29
N PRO A 162 9.27 -2.70 12.63
CA PRO A 162 9.03 -4.08 13.00
C PRO A 162 9.19 -4.08 14.51
N ASP A 163 8.13 -4.42 15.25
CA ASP A 163 8.10 -4.19 16.69
C ASP A 163 9.33 -4.88 17.25
N ARG A 164 10.40 -4.11 17.47
CA ARG A 164 11.67 -4.56 18.01
C ARG A 164 11.51 -4.71 19.50
N SER A 165 10.28 -4.70 20.02
CA SER A 165 9.94 -5.30 21.28
C SER A 165 10.45 -6.75 21.25
N THR A 166 11.66 -6.91 21.76
CA THR A 166 12.20 -8.14 22.31
C THR A 166 11.66 -8.31 23.73
N THR A 167 10.46 -7.78 24.03
CA THR A 167 9.91 -7.80 25.38
C THR A 167 9.05 -9.05 25.56
N CYS A 168 9.33 -9.81 26.61
CA CYS A 168 8.58 -10.99 26.97
C CYS A 168 7.12 -10.62 27.28
N PRO A 169 6.13 -11.31 26.67
CA PRO A 169 4.72 -11.02 26.88
C PRO A 169 4.24 -11.30 28.31
N ASP A 170 4.94 -12.14 29.07
CA ASP A 170 4.51 -12.57 30.40
C ASP A 170 5.07 -11.68 31.53
N CYS A 171 6.32 -11.23 31.42
CA CYS A 171 7.00 -10.52 32.51
C CYS A 171 7.55 -9.14 32.13
N GLY A 172 7.57 -8.79 30.85
CA GLY A 172 8.18 -7.53 30.41
C GLY A 172 9.72 -7.55 30.31
N GLY A 173 10.36 -8.70 30.50
CA GLY A 173 11.82 -8.88 30.40
C GLY A 173 12.31 -8.97 28.95
N GLU A 174 13.62 -9.05 28.74
CA GLU A 174 14.20 -9.17 27.39
C GLU A 174 14.14 -10.63 26.88
N LEU A 175 13.92 -10.78 25.57
CA LEU A 175 13.85 -12.03 24.83
C LEU A 175 15.11 -12.24 24.01
N ILE A 176 15.65 -13.44 24.08
CA ILE A 176 16.79 -13.91 23.30
C ILE A 176 16.25 -14.67 22.08
N ASP A 177 16.63 -14.27 20.87
CA ASP A 177 16.28 -14.96 19.62
C ASP A 177 17.34 -16.04 19.28
N GLY A 178 16.89 -17.29 19.28
CA GLY A 178 17.62 -18.44 18.78
C GLY A 178 16.93 -19.04 17.56
N GLN A 179 17.29 -18.57 16.36
CA GLN A 179 16.82 -19.12 15.08
C GLN A 179 15.28 -19.12 14.95
N GLY A 180 14.62 -18.05 15.41
CA GLY A 180 13.15 -17.90 15.34
C GLY A 180 12.40 -18.46 16.55
N LEU A 181 13.13 -19.00 17.53
CA LEU A 181 12.62 -19.34 18.86
C LEU A 181 13.09 -18.28 19.87
N TYR A 182 12.16 -17.71 20.62
CA TYR A 182 12.41 -16.67 21.59
C TYR A 182 12.34 -17.23 23.00
N ALA A 183 13.34 -16.90 23.83
CA ALA A 183 13.41 -17.32 25.22
C ALA A 183 13.56 -16.11 26.15
N CYS A 184 12.79 -16.06 27.24
CA CYS A 184 12.96 -15.07 28.30
C CYS A 184 13.82 -15.66 29.42
N SER A 185 14.93 -15.00 29.75
CA SER A 185 15.79 -15.41 30.88
C SER A 185 15.14 -15.19 32.25
N ASP A 186 14.17 -14.28 32.35
CA ASP A 186 13.63 -13.83 33.63
C ASP A 186 12.49 -14.73 34.14
N CYS A 187 11.59 -15.15 33.25
CA CYS A 187 10.44 -16.00 33.61
C CYS A 187 10.45 -17.38 32.94
N GLY A 188 11.43 -17.67 32.08
CA GLY A 188 11.54 -18.95 31.39
C GLY A 188 10.52 -19.14 30.25
N TRP A 189 9.86 -18.07 29.82
CA TRP A 189 8.93 -18.12 28.69
C TRP A 189 9.65 -18.55 27.41
N LEU A 190 8.98 -19.39 26.61
CA LEU A 190 9.46 -19.88 25.32
C LEU A 190 8.36 -19.76 24.28
N GLY A 191 8.67 -19.27 23.09
CA GLY A 191 7.71 -19.15 22.01
C GLY A 191 8.27 -18.60 20.72
N THR A 192 7.39 -18.43 19.73
CA THR A 192 7.76 -17.93 18.40
C THR A 192 7.07 -16.60 18.12
N LYS A 193 7.63 -15.81 17.19
CA LYS A 193 7.01 -14.58 16.70
C LYS A 193 6.23 -14.85 15.42
N THR A 194 4.96 -14.49 15.39
CA THR A 194 4.12 -14.61 14.20
C THR A 194 4.47 -13.54 13.15
N PRO A 195 4.05 -13.71 11.88
CA PRO A 195 4.28 -12.70 10.84
C PRO A 195 3.67 -11.33 11.14
N ASP A 196 2.58 -11.28 11.93
CA ASP A 196 1.95 -10.05 12.43
C ASP A 196 2.63 -9.47 13.69
N GLY A 197 3.77 -10.03 14.10
CA GLY A 197 4.66 -9.51 15.15
C GLY A 197 4.32 -9.95 16.58
N ARG A 198 3.39 -10.88 16.79
CA ARG A 198 2.96 -11.32 18.13
C ARG A 198 3.77 -12.52 18.63
N TYR A 199 4.08 -12.53 19.92
CA TYR A 199 4.71 -13.67 20.59
C TYR A 199 3.66 -14.72 20.99
N VAL A 200 3.88 -15.97 20.60
CA VAL A 200 3.00 -17.10 20.91
C VAL A 200 3.79 -18.16 21.66
N ALA A 201 3.35 -18.47 22.89
CA ALA A 201 4.00 -19.46 23.74
C ALA A 201 3.93 -20.86 23.10
N GLN A 202 5.05 -21.58 23.12
CA GLN A 202 5.06 -22.98 22.72
C GLN A 202 4.47 -23.81 23.86
N ARG A 203 3.30 -24.41 23.66
CA ARG A 203 2.80 -25.41 24.59
C ARG A 203 3.72 -26.62 24.54
N ALA A 204 4.31 -26.98 25.67
CA ALA A 204 4.92 -28.28 25.85
C ALA A 204 3.78 -29.31 25.88
N ASP A 205 3.41 -29.83 24.71
CA ASP A 205 2.62 -31.06 24.67
C ASP A 205 3.52 -32.16 25.27
N ALA A 206 3.10 -32.62 26.44
CA ALA A 206 3.75 -33.67 27.20
C ALA A 206 3.82 -34.93 26.34
N PHE A 207 5.04 -35.34 25.98
CA PHE A 207 5.30 -36.74 25.70
C PHE A 207 5.21 -37.50 27.03
N GLU A 208 4.00 -37.92 27.40
CA GLU A 208 3.82 -39.09 28.26
C GLU A 208 4.32 -40.28 27.44
N GLU A 209 5.57 -40.69 27.65
CA GLU A 209 6.10 -41.94 27.12
C GLU A 209 5.39 -43.11 27.83
N ASP A 210 4.53 -43.78 27.05
CA ASP A 210 4.01 -45.12 27.30
C ASP A 210 5.15 -46.09 27.64
N ALA A 211 5.41 -46.29 28.92
CA ALA A 211 6.23 -47.39 29.41
C ALA A 211 5.33 -48.56 29.80
N GLU A 212 4.79 -49.29 28.81
CA GLU A 212 4.21 -50.60 29.07
C GLU A 212 4.54 -51.67 28.00
N HIS A 213 5.22 -52.72 28.49
CA HIS A 213 5.31 -54.10 28.01
C HIS A 213 6.00 -54.43 26.66
N THR A 214 7.16 -55.09 26.73
CA THR A 214 7.30 -56.56 26.52
C THR A 214 8.79 -56.95 26.43
N ILE A 215 9.30 -57.70 27.42
CA ILE A 215 10.51 -58.52 27.25
C ILE A 215 10.08 -59.98 27.39
N VAL A 216 10.11 -60.69 26.27
CA VAL A 216 10.12 -62.15 26.19
C VAL A 216 11.54 -62.62 26.45
N ARG A 217 11.76 -63.40 27.51
CA ARG A 217 12.65 -64.56 27.54
C ARG A 217 12.47 -65.40 28.79
#